data_AF-A0A1C0YTY4-F1
#
_entry.id   AF-A0A1C0YTY4-F1
#
_cell.length_a   1.000
_cell.length_b   1.000
_cell.length_c   1.000
_cell.angle_alpha   90.00
_cell.angle_beta   90.00
_cell.angle_gamma   90.00
#
_symmetry.space_group_name_H-M   'P 1'
#
loop_
_entity.id
_entity.type
_entity.pdbx_description
1 polymer ?
#
loop_
_entity_poly.entity_id
_entity_poly.type
_entity_poly.pdbx_seq_one_letter_code
_entity_poly.pdbx_strand_id
1 'polypeptide(L)'
;MNQVEQYFFNGQFRACYNAITDEMTHAAQYKKLLEDYDIHLLPTYADGHHTVERPDETYPQMDAYAALKKIDDEEAFQQAIAKLEKASKEGTDEQKAQSFFTQGMLFLNAHHYNESAHCFMQAVKHNPNDAVYWGIAGQTMSRFGWTPFESLSYIEGALDLDPHNPRWLWNKSLVLTQLYKDLQQQAFLENALVALDDAQQYCREEQTSLRAALVNTVENMREYVFQ
;
A
#
# COMPACT_ATOMS: atom_id res chain seq x y z
N MET A 1 17.82 -19.33 5.03
CA MET A 1 17.01 -18.92 3.88
C MET A 1 17.92 -18.55 2.74
N ASN A 2 17.60 -19.00 1.52
CA ASN A 2 18.22 -18.46 0.30
C ASN A 2 17.66 -17.06 -0.01
N GLN A 3 18.18 -16.38 -1.03
CA GLN A 3 17.76 -15.02 -1.37
C GLN A 3 16.28 -14.91 -1.75
N VAL A 4 15.73 -15.91 -2.46
CA VAL A 4 14.31 -15.93 -2.85
C VAL A 4 13.41 -16.07 -1.62
N GLU A 5 13.77 -16.94 -0.68
CA GLU A 5 13.05 -17.09 0.59
C GLU A 5 13.11 -15.81 1.42
N GLN A 6 14.27 -15.14 1.48
CA GLN A 6 14.40 -13.85 2.15
C GLN A 6 13.46 -12.82 1.56
N TYR A 7 13.43 -12.68 0.23
CA TYR A 7 12.49 -11.77 -0.44
C TYR A 7 11.03 -12.15 -0.17
N PHE A 8 10.70 -13.44 -0.23
CA PHE A 8 9.35 -13.93 0.01
C PHE A 8 8.85 -13.60 1.42
N PHE A 9 9.63 -13.94 2.45
CA PHE A 9 9.24 -13.72 3.84
C PHE A 9 9.31 -12.25 4.27
N ASN A 10 10.10 -11.42 3.57
CA ASN A 10 10.08 -9.97 3.73
C ASN A 10 8.99 -9.28 2.89
N GLY A 11 8.15 -10.03 2.17
CA GLY A 11 7.06 -9.47 1.35
C GLY A 11 7.49 -8.90 0.00
N GLN A 12 8.78 -8.92 -0.33
CA GLN A 12 9.37 -8.35 -1.55
C GLN A 12 9.08 -9.23 -2.78
N PHE A 13 7.80 -9.43 -3.08
CA PHE A 13 7.34 -10.45 -4.03
C PHE A 13 7.79 -10.22 -5.47
N ARG A 14 7.97 -8.96 -5.91
CA ARG A 14 8.54 -8.66 -7.22
C ARG A 14 10.01 -9.07 -7.30
N ALA A 15 10.81 -8.75 -6.27
CA ALA A 15 12.21 -9.16 -6.18
C ALA A 15 12.31 -10.69 -6.05
N CYS A 16 11.42 -11.31 -5.29
CA CYS A 16 11.26 -12.75 -5.18
C CYS A 16 11.03 -13.38 -6.56
N TYR A 17 10.04 -12.89 -7.32
CA TYR A 17 9.71 -13.40 -8.65
C TYR A 17 10.91 -13.33 -9.60
N ASN A 18 11.60 -12.19 -9.62
CA ASN A 18 12.75 -11.95 -10.50
C ASN A 18 14.00 -12.78 -10.11
N ALA A 19 14.09 -13.23 -8.87
CA ALA A 19 15.22 -14.00 -8.37
C ALA A 19 15.04 -15.53 -8.49
N ILE A 20 13.86 -16.01 -8.91
CA ILE A 20 13.58 -17.44 -9.09
C ILE A 20 14.41 -17.99 -10.27
N THR A 21 15.13 -19.08 -10.03
CA THR A 21 15.83 -19.87 -11.06
C THR A 21 15.31 -21.30 -11.10
N ASP A 22 15.37 -21.96 -12.26
CA ASP A 22 14.86 -23.33 -12.44
C ASP A 22 15.59 -24.38 -11.59
N GLU A 23 16.80 -24.08 -11.14
CA GLU A 23 17.62 -24.97 -10.30
C GLU A 23 17.21 -24.91 -8.81
N MET A 24 16.38 -23.94 -8.42
CA MET A 24 15.98 -23.74 -7.03
C MET A 24 14.90 -24.74 -6.60
N THR A 25 15.03 -25.25 -5.38
CA THR A 25 13.98 -26.04 -4.74
C THR A 25 12.68 -25.23 -4.63
N HIS A 26 11.56 -25.83 -5.01
CA HIS A 26 10.24 -25.20 -5.02
C HIS A 26 10.07 -24.01 -5.99
N ALA A 27 10.98 -23.79 -6.96
CA ALA A 27 10.90 -22.71 -7.95
C ALA A 27 9.53 -22.61 -8.63
N ALA A 28 8.99 -23.75 -9.10
CA ALA A 28 7.69 -23.80 -9.76
C ALA A 28 6.53 -23.42 -8.83
N GLN A 29 6.62 -23.70 -7.53
CA GLN A 29 5.59 -23.37 -6.55
C GLN A 29 5.59 -21.87 -6.25
N TYR A 30 6.76 -21.28 -6.00
CA TYR A 30 6.89 -19.83 -5.82
C TYR A 30 6.42 -19.08 -7.06
N LYS A 31 6.88 -19.50 -8.25
CA LYS A 31 6.51 -18.86 -9.50
C LYS A 31 5.00 -18.90 -9.73
N LYS A 32 4.38 -20.07 -9.59
CA LYS A 32 2.94 -20.23 -9.72
C LYS A 32 2.18 -19.37 -8.71
N LEU A 33 2.57 -19.40 -7.44
CA LEU A 33 1.91 -18.61 -6.39
C LEU A 33 1.93 -17.11 -6.74
N LEU A 34 3.07 -16.58 -7.17
CA LEU A 34 3.22 -15.17 -7.51
C LEU A 34 2.53 -14.82 -8.85
N GLU A 35 2.36 -15.78 -9.76
CA GLU A 35 1.54 -15.61 -10.97
C GLU A 35 0.04 -15.61 -10.66
N ASP A 36 -0.42 -16.44 -9.73
CA ASP A 36 -1.83 -16.48 -9.28
C ASP A 36 -2.27 -15.16 -8.63
N TYR A 37 -1.33 -14.36 -8.13
CA TYR A 37 -1.55 -12.99 -7.59
C TYR A 37 -1.12 -11.87 -8.55
N ASP A 38 -0.87 -12.17 -9.82
CA ASP A 38 -0.52 -11.19 -10.86
C ASP A 38 0.68 -10.28 -10.52
N ILE A 39 1.60 -10.75 -9.67
CA ILE A 39 2.77 -9.97 -9.20
C ILE A 39 3.64 -9.50 -10.37
N HIS A 40 3.76 -10.35 -11.38
CA HIS A 40 4.51 -10.10 -12.62
C HIS A 40 3.83 -9.08 -13.55
N LEU A 41 2.55 -8.74 -13.32
CA LEU A 41 1.78 -7.77 -14.11
C LEU A 41 1.68 -6.39 -13.44
N LEU A 42 2.16 -6.26 -12.20
CA LEU A 42 2.14 -4.98 -11.49
C LEU A 42 2.95 -3.92 -12.26
N PRO A 43 2.50 -2.65 -12.31
CA PRO A 43 3.20 -1.59 -13.02
C PRO A 43 4.65 -1.39 -12.56
N THR A 44 5.55 -1.13 -13.50
CA THR A 44 6.95 -0.80 -13.21
C THR A 44 7.11 0.68 -12.89
N TYR A 45 8.11 0.99 -12.07
CA TYR A 45 8.50 2.34 -11.68
C TYR A 45 10.01 2.49 -11.79
N ALA A 46 10.49 3.72 -12.00
CA ALA A 46 11.90 4.01 -12.28
C ALA A 46 12.57 4.75 -11.13
N ASP A 47 12.13 5.98 -10.88
CA ASP A 47 12.59 6.82 -9.76
C ASP A 47 11.36 7.50 -9.16
N GLY A 48 11.11 7.26 -7.88
CA GLY A 48 9.88 7.67 -7.22
C GLY A 48 9.80 9.16 -6.94
N HIS A 49 8.60 9.70 -7.07
CA HIS A 49 8.23 10.95 -6.45
C HIS A 49 7.96 10.69 -4.97
N HIS A 50 8.90 11.09 -4.11
CA HIS A 50 8.76 10.98 -2.67
C HIS A 50 7.85 12.10 -2.18
N THR A 51 6.76 11.74 -1.51
CA THR A 51 5.86 12.73 -0.92
C THR A 51 5.89 12.62 0.60
N VAL A 52 6.36 13.68 1.25
CA VAL A 52 6.39 13.73 2.72
C VAL A 52 4.98 13.94 3.23
N GLU A 53 4.52 13.02 4.09
CA GLU A 53 3.27 13.19 4.83
C GLU A 53 3.29 14.48 5.67
N ARG A 54 2.21 15.26 5.58
CA ARG A 54 2.08 16.53 6.29
C ARG A 54 1.87 16.34 7.80
N PRO A 55 2.07 17.39 8.62
CA PRO A 55 1.81 17.32 10.06
C PRO A 55 0.37 16.94 10.45
N ASP A 56 -0.60 17.18 9.58
CA ASP A 56 -2.00 16.75 9.76
C ASP A 56 -2.27 15.31 9.29
N GLU A 57 -1.20 14.55 9.00
CA GLU A 57 -1.22 13.18 8.50
C GLU A 57 -1.96 13.01 7.16
N THR A 58 -1.99 14.08 6.35
CA THR A 58 -2.49 14.04 4.97
C THR A 58 -1.36 14.07 3.95
N TYR A 59 -1.69 13.66 2.72
CA TYR A 59 -0.82 13.78 1.56
C TYR A 59 -1.38 14.83 0.59
N PRO A 60 -0.52 15.58 -0.14
CA PRO A 60 -0.94 16.49 -1.21
C PRO A 60 -1.95 15.92 -2.22
N GLN A 61 -1.83 14.64 -2.54
CA GLN A 61 -2.74 13.90 -3.41
C GLN A 61 -4.20 13.95 -2.89
N MET A 62 -4.41 14.19 -1.59
CA MET A 62 -5.73 14.31 -0.97
C MET A 62 -6.36 15.71 -1.09
N ASP A 63 -5.64 16.70 -1.62
CA ASP A 63 -6.13 18.09 -1.70
C ASP A 63 -7.40 18.22 -2.55
N ALA A 64 -7.46 17.51 -3.67
CA ALA A 64 -8.64 17.50 -4.54
C ALA A 64 -9.87 16.93 -3.81
N TYR A 65 -9.69 15.84 -3.05
CA TYR A 65 -10.74 15.27 -2.21
C TYR A 65 -11.16 16.22 -1.09
N ALA A 66 -10.19 16.84 -0.40
CA ALA A 66 -10.46 17.81 0.66
C ALA A 66 -11.22 19.04 0.15
N ALA A 67 -10.96 19.49 -1.08
CA ALA A 67 -11.71 20.56 -1.74
C ALA A 67 -13.16 20.14 -2.03
N LEU A 68 -13.37 18.92 -2.54
CA LEU A 68 -14.72 18.39 -2.84
C LEU A 68 -15.59 18.29 -1.59
N LYS A 69 -15.03 17.88 -0.46
CA LYS A 69 -15.76 17.79 0.83
C LYS A 69 -16.31 19.13 1.32
N LYS A 70 -15.79 20.25 0.83
CA LYS A 70 -16.20 21.61 1.23
C LYS A 70 -17.27 22.20 0.30
N ILE A 71 -17.68 21.47 -0.73
CA ILE A 71 -18.72 21.93 -1.65
C ILE A 71 -20.08 21.56 -1.07
N ASP A 72 -20.80 22.58 -0.57
CA ASP A 72 -22.16 22.41 -0.04
C ASP A 72 -23.24 22.50 -1.14
N ASP A 73 -22.92 23.17 -2.25
CA ASP A 73 -23.83 23.34 -3.38
C ASP A 73 -23.88 22.08 -4.25
N GLU A 74 -25.08 21.50 -4.39
CA GLU A 74 -25.28 20.23 -5.10
C GLU A 74 -24.90 20.34 -6.58
N GLU A 75 -25.22 21.45 -7.24
CA GLU A 75 -24.90 21.63 -8.66
C GLU A 75 -23.37 21.71 -8.86
N ALA A 76 -22.68 22.50 -8.05
CA ALA A 76 -21.22 22.59 -8.07
C ALA A 76 -20.57 21.25 -7.76
N PHE A 77 -21.13 20.46 -6.83
CA PHE A 77 -20.61 19.12 -6.51
C PHE A 77 -20.76 18.18 -7.72
N GLN A 78 -21.93 18.13 -8.35
CA GLN A 78 -22.16 17.31 -9.54
C GLN A 78 -21.25 17.72 -10.71
N GLN A 79 -21.04 19.02 -10.92
CA GLN A 79 -20.09 19.51 -11.92
C GLN A 79 -18.66 19.07 -11.62
N ALA A 80 -18.27 19.02 -10.34
CA ALA A 80 -16.94 18.57 -9.94
C ALA A 80 -16.76 17.05 -10.16
N ILE A 81 -17.78 16.24 -9.87
CA ILE A 81 -17.79 14.81 -10.20
C ILE A 81 -17.68 14.58 -11.71
N ALA A 82 -18.45 15.31 -12.52
CA ALA A 82 -18.37 15.21 -13.98
C ALA A 82 -16.97 15.54 -14.52
N LYS A 83 -16.26 16.50 -13.90
CA LYS A 83 -14.86 16.81 -14.22
C LYS A 83 -13.91 15.67 -13.87
N LEU A 84 -14.08 15.02 -12.72
CA LEU A 84 -13.30 13.83 -12.36
C LEU A 84 -13.50 12.71 -13.38
N GLU A 85 -14.75 12.39 -13.70
CA GLU A 85 -15.07 11.35 -14.68
C GLU A 85 -14.44 11.65 -16.04
N LYS A 86 -14.55 12.89 -16.52
CA LYS A 86 -13.90 13.32 -17.77
C LYS A 86 -12.38 13.18 -17.70
N ALA A 87 -11.76 13.64 -16.60
CA ALA A 87 -10.31 13.53 -16.42
C ALA A 87 -9.83 12.07 -16.39
N SER A 88 -10.57 11.16 -15.75
CA SER A 88 -10.23 9.73 -15.74
C SER A 88 -10.30 9.05 -17.12
N LYS A 89 -11.07 9.61 -18.06
CA LYS A 89 -11.23 9.07 -19.42
C LYS A 89 -10.27 9.72 -20.41
N GLU A 90 -10.17 11.04 -20.38
CA GLU A 90 -9.59 11.87 -21.45
C GLU A 90 -8.32 12.62 -21.03
N GLY A 91 -8.00 12.62 -19.73
CA GLY A 91 -6.83 13.33 -19.20
C GLY A 91 -5.49 12.73 -19.64
N THR A 92 -4.43 13.49 -19.36
CA THR A 92 -3.06 12.95 -19.28
C THR A 92 -2.96 11.88 -18.21
N ASP A 93 -1.92 11.05 -18.23
CA ASP A 93 -1.75 9.99 -17.23
C ASP A 93 -1.68 10.54 -15.79
N GLU A 94 -1.03 11.68 -15.56
CA GLU A 94 -1.03 12.36 -14.27
C GLU A 94 -2.44 12.79 -13.84
N GLN A 95 -3.21 13.40 -14.74
CA GLN A 95 -4.59 13.81 -14.47
C GLN A 95 -5.52 12.62 -14.22
N LYS A 96 -5.33 11.52 -14.96
CA LYS A 96 -6.06 10.27 -14.76
C LYS A 96 -5.73 9.68 -13.40
N ALA A 97 -4.46 9.60 -13.04
CA ALA A 97 -4.04 9.07 -11.76
C ALA A 97 -4.63 9.86 -10.58
N GLN A 98 -4.52 11.19 -10.60
CA GLN A 98 -5.11 12.06 -9.59
C GLN A 98 -6.64 11.97 -9.56
N SER A 99 -7.30 11.85 -10.71
CA SER A 99 -8.75 11.67 -10.77
C SER A 99 -9.19 10.35 -10.13
N PHE A 100 -8.56 9.24 -10.52
CA PHE A 100 -8.83 7.93 -9.94
C PHE A 100 -8.54 7.89 -8.44
N PHE A 101 -7.45 8.50 -7.99
CA PHE A 101 -7.16 8.63 -6.56
C PHE A 101 -8.27 9.39 -5.82
N THR A 102 -8.71 10.52 -6.37
CA THR A 102 -9.78 11.33 -5.78
C THR A 102 -11.11 10.56 -5.74
N GLN A 103 -11.46 9.83 -6.80
CA GLN A 103 -12.62 8.94 -6.83
C GLN A 103 -12.50 7.81 -5.79
N GLY A 104 -11.30 7.23 -5.64
CA GLY A 104 -11.01 6.22 -4.62
C GLY A 104 -11.25 6.72 -3.20
N MET A 105 -10.87 7.96 -2.91
CA MET A 105 -11.15 8.62 -1.62
C MET A 105 -12.64 8.87 -1.39
N LEU A 106 -13.39 9.25 -2.44
CA LEU A 106 -14.84 9.40 -2.37
C LEU A 106 -15.53 8.06 -2.08
N PHE A 107 -15.16 6.99 -2.79
CA PHE A 107 -15.69 5.65 -2.54
C PHE A 107 -15.33 5.13 -1.15
N LEU A 108 -14.10 5.38 -0.68
CA LEU A 108 -13.67 5.03 0.67
C LEU A 108 -14.56 5.70 1.72
N ASN A 109 -14.82 6.99 1.56
CA ASN A 109 -15.69 7.75 2.45
C ASN A 109 -17.15 7.31 2.38
N ALA A 110 -17.59 6.79 1.23
CA ALA A 110 -18.90 6.18 1.04
C ALA A 110 -18.98 4.71 1.49
N HIS A 111 -17.91 4.15 2.08
CA HIS A 111 -17.80 2.75 2.49
C HIS A 111 -17.88 1.72 1.34
N HIS A 112 -17.64 2.15 0.10
CA HIS A 112 -17.57 1.30 -1.09
C HIS A 112 -16.11 0.84 -1.29
N TYR A 113 -15.66 -0.09 -0.46
CA TYR A 113 -14.24 -0.40 -0.32
C TYR A 113 -13.61 -1.10 -1.53
N ASN A 114 -14.37 -1.93 -2.24
CA ASN A 114 -13.87 -2.64 -3.43
C ASN A 114 -13.65 -1.66 -4.60
N GLU A 115 -14.60 -0.77 -4.82
CA GLU A 115 -14.52 0.31 -5.80
C GLU A 115 -13.38 1.27 -5.46
N SER A 116 -13.22 1.58 -4.16
CA SER A 116 -12.11 2.40 -3.67
C SER A 116 -10.75 1.78 -3.99
N ALA A 117 -10.54 0.50 -3.65
CA ALA A 117 -9.32 -0.22 -3.97
C ALA A 117 -9.05 -0.24 -5.48
N HIS A 118 -10.07 -0.53 -6.29
CA HIS A 118 -9.94 -0.53 -7.75
C HIS A 118 -9.55 0.85 -8.31
N CYS A 119 -10.14 1.93 -7.79
CA CYS A 119 -9.74 3.29 -8.15
C CYS A 119 -8.27 3.55 -7.80
N PHE A 120 -7.79 3.15 -6.63
CA PHE A 120 -6.37 3.32 -6.29
C PHE A 120 -5.45 2.48 -7.17
N MET A 121 -5.85 1.27 -7.57
CA MET A 121 -5.11 0.46 -8.55
C MET A 121 -5.02 1.16 -9.92
N GLN A 122 -6.09 1.82 -10.37
CA GLN A 122 -6.05 2.63 -11.59
C GLN A 122 -5.13 3.85 -11.44
N ALA A 123 -5.11 4.48 -10.26
CA ALA A 123 -4.19 5.58 -9.99
C ALA A 123 -2.72 5.13 -10.13
N VAL A 124 -2.37 3.99 -9.53
CA VAL A 124 -1.07 3.34 -9.69
C VAL A 124 -0.75 3.01 -11.15
N LYS A 125 -1.72 2.48 -11.91
CA LYS A 125 -1.52 2.13 -13.32
C LYS A 125 -1.17 3.34 -14.18
N HIS A 126 -1.81 4.48 -13.94
CA HIS A 126 -1.56 5.70 -14.71
C HIS A 126 -0.33 6.47 -14.23
N ASN A 127 -0.04 6.45 -12.93
CA ASN A 127 1.20 7.02 -12.40
C ASN A 127 1.85 6.07 -11.40
N PRO A 128 2.69 5.14 -11.86
CA PRO A 128 3.33 4.16 -10.99
C PRO A 128 4.50 4.75 -10.20
N ASN A 129 4.93 5.98 -10.46
CA ASN A 129 6.07 6.59 -9.78
C ASN A 129 5.66 7.38 -8.52
N ASP A 130 4.39 7.37 -8.12
CA ASP A 130 3.93 8.05 -6.90
C ASP A 130 3.68 7.03 -5.77
N ALA A 131 4.55 7.07 -4.74
CA ALA A 131 4.48 6.17 -3.60
C ALA A 131 3.14 6.23 -2.86
N VAL A 132 2.45 7.37 -2.86
CA VAL A 132 1.19 7.55 -2.14
C VAL A 132 0.08 6.71 -2.75
N TYR A 133 0.03 6.60 -4.08
CA TYR A 133 -0.99 5.79 -4.75
C TYR A 133 -0.83 4.31 -4.41
N TRP A 134 0.40 3.81 -4.39
CA TRP A 134 0.71 2.45 -3.96
C TRP A 134 0.35 2.21 -2.49
N GLY A 135 0.81 3.10 -1.60
CA GLY A 135 0.63 2.94 -0.17
C GLY A 135 -0.83 2.99 0.26
N ILE A 136 -1.61 3.92 -0.30
CA ILE A 136 -3.05 4.03 -0.02
C ILE A 136 -3.83 2.85 -0.61
N ALA A 137 -3.47 2.35 -1.80
CA ALA A 137 -4.03 1.12 -2.34
C ALA A 137 -3.80 -0.06 -1.39
N GLY A 138 -2.53 -0.30 -1.02
CA GLY A 138 -2.14 -1.40 -0.15
C GLY A 138 -2.76 -1.33 1.25
N GLN A 139 -2.83 -0.14 1.85
CA GLN A 139 -3.52 0.09 3.12
C GLN A 139 -5.02 -0.21 3.02
N THR A 140 -5.67 0.26 1.96
CA THR A 140 -7.11 0.02 1.76
C THR A 140 -7.37 -1.47 1.58
N MET A 141 -6.56 -2.15 0.77
CA MET A 141 -6.60 -3.60 0.58
C MET A 141 -6.43 -4.37 1.89
N SER A 142 -5.42 -4.01 2.70
CA SER A 142 -5.14 -4.64 4.00
C SER A 142 -6.36 -4.59 4.92
N ARG A 143 -7.10 -3.48 4.90
CA ARG A 143 -8.21 -3.24 5.82
C ARG A 143 -9.53 -3.84 5.36
N PHE A 144 -9.73 -4.02 4.05
CA PHE A 144 -11.07 -4.27 3.49
C PHE A 144 -11.17 -5.54 2.62
N GLY A 145 -10.50 -6.62 3.05
CA GLY A 145 -10.83 -7.97 2.58
C GLY A 145 -10.10 -8.43 1.32
N TRP A 146 -9.05 -7.72 0.90
CA TRP A 146 -8.11 -8.23 -0.10
C TRP A 146 -7.09 -9.16 0.55
N THR A 147 -6.44 -10.00 -0.24
CA THR A 147 -5.49 -10.96 0.33
C THR A 147 -4.25 -10.26 0.87
N PRO A 148 -3.59 -10.83 1.90
CA PRO A 148 -2.32 -10.30 2.37
C PRO A 148 -1.25 -10.21 1.27
N PHE A 149 -1.24 -11.12 0.30
CA PHE A 149 -0.30 -11.09 -0.82
C PHE A 149 -0.53 -9.88 -1.74
N GLU A 150 -1.77 -9.59 -2.13
CA GLU A 150 -2.10 -8.41 -2.94
C GLU A 150 -1.77 -7.13 -2.18
N SER A 151 -2.25 -7.00 -0.94
CA SER A 151 -2.00 -5.80 -0.12
C SER A 151 -0.51 -5.53 0.08
N LEU A 152 0.27 -6.55 0.44
CA LEU A 152 1.71 -6.42 0.67
C LEU A 152 2.45 -6.03 -0.61
N SER A 153 2.03 -6.53 -1.77
CA SER A 153 2.63 -6.15 -3.05
C SER A 153 2.48 -4.66 -3.37
N TYR A 154 1.35 -4.06 -3.00
CA TYR A 154 1.16 -2.62 -3.15
C TYR A 154 1.92 -1.82 -2.09
N ILE A 155 2.01 -2.32 -0.86
CA ILE A 155 2.81 -1.68 0.20
C ILE A 155 4.30 -1.70 -0.17
N GLU A 156 4.83 -2.80 -0.70
CA GLU A 156 6.21 -2.86 -1.18
C GLU A 156 6.45 -1.91 -2.35
N GLY A 157 5.51 -1.77 -3.29
CA GLY A 157 5.62 -0.76 -4.35
C GLY A 157 5.74 0.66 -3.78
N ALA A 158 5.04 0.95 -2.67
CA ALA A 158 5.17 2.23 -1.98
C ALA A 158 6.53 2.38 -1.28
N LEU A 159 7.05 1.31 -0.67
CA LEU A 159 8.34 1.30 0.03
C LEU A 159 9.55 1.30 -0.91
N ASP A 160 9.44 0.71 -2.10
CA ASP A 160 10.47 0.82 -3.12
C ASP A 160 10.64 2.29 -3.57
N LEU A 161 9.54 3.07 -3.53
CA LEU A 161 9.51 4.49 -3.90
C LEU A 161 9.68 5.43 -2.71
N ASP A 162 9.42 5.02 -1.47
CA ASP A 162 9.63 5.81 -0.26
C ASP A 162 10.02 4.88 0.90
N PRO A 163 11.30 4.43 0.94
CA PRO A 163 11.74 3.36 1.85
C PRO A 163 11.64 3.70 3.33
N HIS A 164 11.62 5.00 3.66
CA HIS A 164 11.62 5.50 5.03
C HIS A 164 10.26 6.05 5.46
N ASN A 165 9.18 5.71 4.73
CA ASN A 165 7.85 6.12 5.13
C ASN A 165 7.35 5.28 6.33
N PRO A 166 7.20 5.87 7.53
CA PRO A 166 6.81 5.11 8.71
C PRO A 166 5.40 4.53 8.61
N ARG A 167 4.51 5.15 7.81
CA ARG A 167 3.16 4.63 7.60
C ARG A 167 3.19 3.36 6.74
N TRP A 168 3.96 3.34 5.67
CA TRP A 168 4.05 2.16 4.80
C TRP A 168 4.77 1.01 5.50
N LEU A 169 5.83 1.29 6.27
CA LEU A 169 6.50 0.30 7.13
C LEU A 169 5.55 -0.28 8.19
N TRP A 170 4.74 0.57 8.82
CA TRP A 170 3.73 0.10 9.77
C TRP A 170 2.69 -0.81 9.09
N ASN A 171 2.14 -0.42 7.94
CA ASN A 171 1.20 -1.29 7.20
C ASN A 171 1.87 -2.60 6.78
N LYS A 172 3.13 -2.59 6.36
CA LYS A 172 3.92 -3.80 6.08
C LYS A 172 3.95 -4.73 7.29
N SER A 173 4.25 -4.20 8.48
CA SER A 173 4.28 -4.99 9.72
C SER A 173 2.94 -5.66 10.02
N LEU A 174 1.82 -4.96 9.80
CA LEU A 174 0.47 -5.50 10.02
C LEU A 174 0.17 -6.65 9.07
N VAL A 175 0.48 -6.49 7.77
CA VAL A 175 0.20 -7.51 6.76
C VAL A 175 1.09 -8.73 6.93
N LEU A 176 2.37 -8.55 7.25
CA LEU A 176 3.27 -9.65 7.59
C LEU A 176 2.82 -10.40 8.85
N THR A 177 2.30 -9.70 9.85
CA THR A 177 1.72 -10.33 11.04
C THR A 177 0.48 -11.14 10.69
N GLN A 178 -0.37 -10.65 9.77
CA GLN A 178 -1.50 -11.41 9.28
C GLN A 178 -1.05 -12.69 8.57
N LEU A 179 -0.04 -12.61 7.68
CA LEU A 179 0.57 -13.78 7.05
C LEU A 179 1.14 -14.78 8.06
N TYR A 180 1.78 -14.30 9.13
CA TYR A 180 2.21 -15.15 10.23
C TYR A 180 1.03 -15.86 10.90
N LYS A 181 -0.06 -15.15 11.21
CA LYS A 181 -1.25 -15.76 11.82
C LYS A 181 -1.86 -16.83 10.91
N ASP A 182 -1.90 -16.58 9.61
CA ASP A 182 -2.52 -17.48 8.63
C ASP A 182 -1.65 -18.70 8.31
N LEU A 183 -0.32 -18.52 8.21
CA LEU A 183 0.61 -19.54 7.70
C LEU A 183 1.52 -20.15 8.77
N GLN A 184 1.57 -19.55 9.97
CA GLN A 184 2.40 -19.98 11.10
C GLN A 184 3.90 -20.11 10.76
N GLN A 185 4.38 -19.30 9.80
CA GLN A 185 5.80 -19.25 9.43
C GLN A 185 6.50 -18.13 10.21
N GLN A 186 7.42 -18.49 11.09
CA GLN A 186 8.09 -17.55 12.00
C GLN A 186 8.86 -16.44 11.26
N ALA A 187 9.38 -16.72 10.06
CA ALA A 187 10.06 -15.72 9.25
C ALA A 187 9.16 -14.51 8.90
N PHE A 188 7.84 -14.68 8.76
CA PHE A 188 6.93 -13.54 8.59
C PHE A 188 6.83 -12.68 9.85
N LEU A 189 6.79 -13.30 11.04
CA LEU A 189 6.75 -12.57 12.31
C LEU A 189 8.06 -11.79 12.54
N GLU A 190 9.20 -12.41 12.24
CA GLU A 190 10.51 -11.75 12.35
C GLU A 190 10.58 -10.51 11.44
N ASN A 191 10.20 -10.63 10.18
CA ASN A 191 10.17 -9.48 9.25
C ASN A 191 9.10 -8.45 9.63
N ALA A 192 7.98 -8.86 10.24
CA ALA A 192 6.96 -7.94 10.75
C ALA A 192 7.52 -7.06 11.88
N LEU A 193 8.27 -7.66 12.81
CA LEU A 193 8.90 -6.94 13.93
C LEU A 193 9.98 -5.97 13.45
N VAL A 194 10.78 -6.36 12.45
CA VAL A 194 11.76 -5.46 11.82
C VAL A 194 11.05 -4.26 11.18
N ALA A 195 10.02 -4.50 10.36
CA ALA A 195 9.26 -3.41 9.75
C ALA A 195 8.58 -2.49 10.78
N LEU A 196 8.14 -3.04 11.91
CA LEU A 196 7.57 -2.26 13.01
C LEU A 196 8.61 -1.39 13.71
N ASP A 197 9.81 -1.92 13.98
CA ASP A 197 10.93 -1.17 14.56
C ASP A 197 11.37 -0.02 13.65
N ASP A 198 11.54 -0.30 12.35
CA ASP A 198 11.83 0.71 11.34
C ASP A 198 10.73 1.79 11.30
N ALA A 199 9.45 1.39 11.36
CA ALA A 199 8.34 2.34 11.41
C ALA A 199 8.40 3.25 12.64
N GLN A 200 8.78 2.72 13.80
CA GLN A 200 8.98 3.51 15.03
C GLN A 200 10.17 4.47 14.90
N GLN A 201 11.27 4.02 14.30
CA GLN A 201 12.47 4.83 14.09
C GLN A 201 12.21 6.02 13.15
N TYR A 202 11.46 5.82 12.06
CA TYR A 202 11.19 6.87 11.09
C TYR A 202 9.96 7.74 11.42
N CYS A 203 9.18 7.38 12.44
CA CYS A 203 8.00 8.14 12.86
C CYS A 203 8.38 9.51 13.44
N ARG A 204 7.96 10.58 12.75
CA ARG A 204 8.20 11.97 13.15
C ARG A 204 7.32 12.39 14.32
N GLU A 205 7.70 13.47 15.00
CA GLU A 205 7.01 13.95 16.21
C GLU A 205 5.57 14.37 15.92
N GLU A 206 5.32 14.96 14.75
CA GLU A 206 4.02 15.48 14.33
C GLU A 206 3.00 14.38 13.99
N GLN A 207 3.47 13.16 13.69
CA GLN A 207 2.63 12.01 13.30
C GLN A 207 2.04 11.31 14.54
N THR A 208 1.30 12.06 15.35
CA THR A 208 0.80 11.62 16.66
C THR A 208 -0.18 10.44 16.60
N SER A 209 -1.04 10.38 15.58
CA SER A 209 -2.00 9.28 15.42
C SER A 209 -1.28 8.01 14.98
N LEU A 210 -0.34 8.13 14.04
CA LEU A 210 0.52 7.01 13.64
C LEU A 210 1.34 6.50 14.84
N ARG A 211 1.93 7.40 15.64
CA ARG A 211 2.68 7.03 16.85
C ARG A 211 1.83 6.25 17.85
N ALA A 212 0.59 6.68 18.08
CA ALA A 212 -0.32 5.95 18.95
C ALA A 212 -0.64 4.55 18.39
N ALA A 213 -0.83 4.42 17.08
CA ALA A 213 -1.09 3.16 16.42
C ALA A 213 0.11 2.19 16.48
N LEU A 214 1.33 2.71 16.33
CA LEU A 214 2.57 1.96 16.50
C LEU A 214 2.70 1.40 17.92
N VAL A 215 2.48 2.23 18.94
CA VAL A 215 2.50 1.78 20.35
C VAL A 215 1.48 0.67 20.59
N ASN A 216 0.23 0.84 20.11
CA ASN A 216 -0.78 -0.20 20.24
C ASN A 216 -0.37 -1.51 19.53
N THR A 217 0.24 -1.39 18.35
CA THR A 217 0.71 -2.55 17.58
C THR A 217 1.81 -3.30 18.32
N VAL A 218 2.79 -2.59 18.90
CA VAL A 218 3.85 -3.19 19.72
C VAL A 218 3.25 -3.96 20.90
N GLU A 219 2.30 -3.36 21.63
CA GLU A 219 1.65 -4.01 22.77
C GLU A 219 0.92 -5.30 22.36
N ASN A 220 0.20 -5.28 21.24
CA ASN A 220 -0.48 -6.46 20.71
C ASN A 220 0.52 -7.54 20.24
N MET A 221 1.68 -7.14 19.71
CA MET A 221 2.68 -8.08 19.22
C MET A 221 3.49 -8.76 20.33
N ARG A 222 3.55 -8.19 21.55
CA ARG A 222 4.23 -8.82 22.69
C ARG A 222 3.73 -10.22 22.98
N GLU A 223 2.44 -10.47 22.77
CA GLU A 223 1.83 -11.78 22.96
C GLU A 223 2.41 -12.87 22.05
N TYR A 224 3.02 -12.52 20.91
CA TYR A 224 3.66 -13.49 20.01
C TYR A 224 5.13 -13.74 20.35
N VAL A 225 5.79 -12.80 21.04
CA VAL A 225 7.22 -12.87 21.35
C VAL A 225 7.49 -13.56 22.69
N PHE A 226 6.53 -13.48 23.64
CA PHE A 226 6.69 -14.02 25.00
C PHE A 226 5.89 -15.31 25.27
N GLN A 227 5.55 -16.08 24.23
CA GLN A 227 4.93 -17.42 24.36
C GLN A 227 5.97 -18.52 24.59
#